data_AF-A0A812Z066-F1
#
_entry.id   AF-A0A812Z066-F1
#
_cell.length_a   1.000
_cell.length_b   1.000
_cell.length_c   1.000
_cell.angle_alpha   90.00
_cell.angle_beta   90.00
_cell.angle_gamma   90.00
#
_symmetry.space_group_name_H-M   'P 1'
#
loop_
_entity.id
_entity.type
_entity.pdbx_description
1 polymer ?
#
loop_
_entity_poly.entity_id
_entity_poly.type
_entity_poly.pdbx_seq_one_letter_code
_entity_poly.pdbx_strand_id
1 'polypeptide(L)'
;MVAHPKEVVVIWASRHGNTALTGTDQYPGTTPSERQAFFEQVEDVFGELLMENVSLNETSVAELQRRNQRLLWFASDYAESTKSSARAWDARSIDNQLKGGGHGREF
;
A
#
# COMPACT_ATOMS: atom_id res chain seq x y z
N MET A 1 -14.48 -3.49 8.77
CA MET A 1 -15.30 -2.51 8.00
C MET A 1 -16.82 -2.75 8.06
N VAL A 2 -17.31 -3.74 8.83
CA VAL A 2 -18.77 -3.98 9.00
C VAL A 2 -19.45 -2.86 9.78
N ALA A 3 -18.85 -2.41 10.89
CA ALA A 3 -19.38 -1.32 11.70
C ALA A 3 -19.26 0.06 11.04
N HIS A 4 -18.37 0.19 10.05
CA HIS A 4 -18.04 1.44 9.36
C HIS A 4 -18.05 1.25 7.83
N PRO A 5 -19.22 1.02 7.21
CA PRO A 5 -19.31 0.62 5.80
C PRO A 5 -18.98 1.74 4.80
N LYS A 6 -18.82 2.98 5.29
CA LYS A 6 -18.52 4.17 4.48
C LYS A 6 -17.07 4.63 4.59
N GLU A 7 -16.28 4.03 5.47
CA GLU A 7 -14.89 4.44 5.64
C GLU A 7 -14.03 3.88 4.52
N VAL A 8 -13.03 4.66 4.11
CA VAL A 8 -11.94 4.23 3.26
C VAL A 8 -10.68 4.19 4.12
N VAL A 9 -9.98 3.06 4.07
CA VAL A 9 -8.75 2.85 4.83
C VAL A 9 -7.59 2.83 3.85
N VAL A 10 -6.57 3.63 4.15
CA VAL A 10 -5.29 3.62 3.42
C VAL A 10 -4.24 3.05 4.34
N ILE A 11 -3.60 1.96 3.92
CA ILE A 11 -2.49 1.33 4.63
C ILE A 11 -1.22 1.57 3.83
N TRP A 12 -0.21 2.12 4.48
CA TRP A 12 1.13 2.22 3.92
C TRP A 12 2.07 1.28 4.68
N ALA A 13 2.34 0.12 4.07
CA ALA A 13 3.25 -0.89 4.59
C ALA A 13 4.69 -0.54 4.20
N SER A 14 5.44 0.00 5.15
CA SER A 14 6.85 0.35 4.99
C SER A 14 7.64 0.15 6.27
N ARG A 15 8.96 -0.02 6.12
CA ARG A 15 9.93 0.10 7.20
C ARG A 15 10.36 1.55 7.31
N HIS A 16 10.12 2.15 8.48
CA HIS A 16 10.50 3.54 8.82
C HIS A 16 10.01 4.61 7.82
N GLY A 17 8.93 4.37 7.06
CA GLY A 17 8.43 5.33 6.08
C GLY A 17 9.27 5.41 4.79
N ASN A 18 10.19 4.47 4.55
CA ASN A 18 10.94 4.47 3.29
C ASN A 18 10.08 3.87 2.16
N THR A 19 9.98 4.57 1.03
CA THR A 19 9.21 4.14 -0.14
C THR A 19 10.07 3.48 -1.23
N ALA A 20 11.38 3.68 -1.20
CA ALA A 20 12.29 3.39 -2.32
C ALA A 20 13.22 2.21 -2.09
N LEU A 21 13.51 1.83 -0.84
CA LEU A 21 14.33 0.65 -0.56
C LEU A 21 13.60 -0.63 -1.00
N THR A 22 14.39 -1.64 -1.32
CA THR A 22 13.90 -2.97 -1.74
C THR A 22 14.67 -4.09 -1.02
N GLY A 23 14.17 -5.32 -1.10
CA GLY A 23 14.85 -6.49 -0.56
C GLY A 23 15.17 -6.37 0.92
N THR A 24 16.38 -6.78 1.29
CA THR A 24 16.86 -6.76 2.68
C THR A 24 17.08 -5.35 3.24
N ASP A 25 17.24 -4.34 2.39
CA ASP A 25 17.35 -2.95 2.88
C ASP A 25 16.00 -2.46 3.38
N GLN A 26 14.92 -2.85 2.68
CA GLN A 26 13.55 -2.55 3.08
C GLN A 26 13.07 -3.45 4.22
N TYR A 27 13.29 -4.76 4.15
CA TYR A 27 12.81 -5.73 5.13
C TYR A 27 13.89 -6.77 5.47
N PRO A 28 14.85 -6.43 6.37
CA PRO A 28 15.95 -7.31 6.71
C PRO A 28 15.44 -8.57 7.43
N GLY A 29 16.10 -9.70 7.18
CA GLY A 29 15.75 -10.98 7.81
C GLY A 29 14.49 -11.64 7.26
N THR A 30 13.96 -11.17 6.13
CA THR A 30 12.83 -11.79 5.42
C THR A 30 13.21 -12.15 4.00
N THR A 31 12.60 -13.21 3.48
CA THR A 31 12.69 -13.62 2.08
C THR A 31 11.56 -12.99 1.26
N PRO A 32 11.68 -12.91 -0.08
CA PRO A 32 10.57 -12.53 -0.95
C PRO A 32 9.32 -13.39 -0.74
N SER A 33 9.50 -14.71 -0.60
CA SER A 33 8.39 -15.65 -0.40
C SER A 33 7.61 -15.42 0.88
N GLU A 34 8.28 -15.08 1.99
CA GLU A 34 7.59 -14.77 3.26
C GLU A 34 6.75 -13.49 3.15
N ARG A 35 7.28 -12.47 2.46
CA ARG A 35 6.56 -11.21 2.23
C ARG A 35 5.37 -11.40 1.30
N GLN A 36 5.53 -12.19 0.25
CA GLN A 36 4.44 -12.56 -0.65
C GLN A 36 3.37 -13.37 0.08
N ALA A 37 3.75 -14.37 0.89
CA ALA A 37 2.82 -15.15 1.70
C ALA A 37 2.06 -14.29 2.72
N PHE A 38 2.71 -13.25 3.26
CA PHE A 38 2.01 -12.27 4.09
C PHE A 38 0.99 -11.45 3.29
N PHE A 39 1.37 -10.98 2.09
CA PHE A 39 0.44 -10.23 1.25
C PHE A 39 -0.72 -11.10 0.73
N GLU A 40 -0.49 -12.38 0.45
CA GLU A 40 -1.56 -13.35 0.13
C GLU A 40 -2.58 -13.44 1.29
N GLN A 41 -2.13 -13.45 2.55
CA GLN A 41 -3.05 -13.40 3.70
C GLN A 41 -3.83 -12.08 3.77
N VAL A 42 -3.22 -10.95 3.37
CA VAL A 42 -3.92 -9.66 3.27
C VAL A 42 -5.01 -9.75 2.20
N GLU A 43 -4.72 -10.34 1.04
CA GLU A 43 -5.70 -10.56 -0.02
C GLU A 43 -6.84 -11.48 0.43
N ASP A 44 -6.55 -12.54 1.19
CA ASP A 44 -7.56 -13.44 1.74
C ASP A 44 -8.47 -12.76 2.77
N VAL A 45 -7.90 -11.95 3.66
CA VAL A 45 -8.66 -11.27 4.73
C VAL A 45 -9.54 -10.16 4.19
N PHE A 46 -9.00 -9.34 3.29
CA PHE A 46 -9.70 -8.15 2.81
C PHE A 46 -10.45 -8.38 1.50
N GLY A 47 -10.01 -9.32 0.67
CA GLY A 47 -10.71 -9.75 -0.53
C GLY A 47 -11.19 -8.58 -1.39
N GLU A 48 -12.49 -8.53 -1.64
CA GLU A 48 -13.17 -7.49 -2.43
C GLU A 48 -13.05 -6.07 -1.86
N LEU A 49 -12.64 -5.93 -0.60
CA LEU A 49 -12.41 -4.62 -0.01
C LEU A 49 -11.16 -3.96 -0.58
N LEU A 50 -10.18 -4.73 -1.05
CA LEU A 50 -8.99 -4.18 -1.69
C LEU A 50 -9.39 -3.49 -3.00
N MET A 51 -8.89 -2.28 -3.17
CA MET A 51 -9.02 -1.57 -4.45
C MET A 51 -8.28 -2.36 -5.53
N GLU A 52 -8.85 -2.38 -6.72
CA GLU A 52 -8.26 -3.03 -7.90
C GLU A 52 -8.75 -2.27 -9.14
N ASN A 53 -7.85 -1.92 -10.06
CA ASN A 53 -8.19 -1.19 -11.30
C ASN A 53 -8.91 0.15 -11.05
N VAL A 54 -8.43 0.91 -10.06
CA VAL A 54 -8.96 2.23 -9.68
C VAL A 54 -7.94 3.31 -10.01
N SER A 55 -8.40 4.40 -10.64
CA SER A 55 -7.63 5.65 -10.75
C SER A 55 -7.78 6.44 -9.45
N LEU A 56 -6.75 6.43 -8.59
CA LEU A 56 -6.83 6.93 -7.20
C LEU A 56 -7.15 8.43 -7.09
N ASN A 57 -6.71 9.22 -8.07
CA ASN A 57 -6.91 10.67 -8.12
C ASN A 57 -8.22 11.09 -8.82
N GLU A 58 -8.90 10.16 -9.49
CA GLU A 58 -10.10 10.47 -10.29
C GLU A 58 -11.36 9.79 -9.73
N THR A 59 -11.20 8.65 -9.05
CA THR A 59 -12.33 7.87 -8.54
C THR A 59 -12.86 8.49 -7.25
N SER A 60 -14.13 8.90 -7.28
CA SER A 60 -14.76 9.46 -6.08
C SER A 60 -14.90 8.43 -4.95
N VAL A 61 -14.87 8.89 -3.70
CA VAL A 61 -15.11 8.04 -2.51
C VAL A 61 -16.47 7.35 -2.57
N ALA A 62 -17.50 8.01 -3.11
CA ALA A 62 -18.83 7.40 -3.27
C ALA A 62 -18.80 6.21 -4.24
N GLU A 63 -18.01 6.30 -5.31
CA GLU A 63 -17.82 5.22 -6.27
C GLU A 63 -17.05 4.05 -5.65
N LEU A 64 -16.01 4.33 -4.85
CA LEU A 64 -15.27 3.32 -4.07
C LEU A 64 -16.19 2.56 -3.11
N GLN A 65 -17.03 3.28 -2.38
CA GLN A 65 -18.04 2.69 -1.49
C GLN A 65 -19.02 1.80 -2.26
N ARG A 66 -19.52 2.27 -3.42
CA ARG A 66 -20.45 1.54 -4.27
C ARG A 66 -19.86 0.24 -4.81
N ARG A 67 -18.56 0.24 -5.17
CA ARG A 67 -17.82 -0.94 -5.63
C ARG A 67 -17.39 -1.89 -4.52
N ASN A 68 -17.68 -1.57 -3.25
CA ASN A 68 -17.16 -2.26 -2.07
C ASN A 68 -15.63 -2.23 -1.94
N GLN A 69 -14.92 -1.47 -2.77
CA GLN A 69 -13.46 -1.33 -2.77
C GLN A 69 -13.06 -0.14 -1.89
N ARG A 70 -12.68 -0.42 -0.66
CA ARG A 70 -12.53 0.61 0.39
C ARG A 70 -11.20 0.49 1.17
N LEU A 71 -10.31 -0.40 0.76
CA LEU A 71 -8.98 -0.54 1.33
C LEU A 71 -7.93 -0.34 0.24
N LEU A 72 -7.08 0.66 0.43
CA LEU A 72 -5.93 0.92 -0.41
C LEU A 72 -4.67 0.43 0.30
N TRP A 73 -3.93 -0.48 -0.34
CA TRP A 73 -2.67 -1.01 0.20
C TRP A 73 -1.49 -0.48 -0.61
N PHE A 74 -0.71 0.43 -0.02
CA PHE A 74 0.59 0.80 -0.54
C PHE A 74 1.68 -0.07 0.07
N ALA A 75 2.49 -0.68 -0.78
CA ALA A 75 3.61 -1.51 -0.38
C ALA A 75 4.93 -0.85 -0.77
N SER A 76 5.81 -0.60 0.20
CA SER A 76 7.23 -0.44 -0.10
C SER A 76 7.78 -1.79 -0.56
N ASP A 77 8.73 -1.76 -1.49
CA ASP A 77 9.21 -2.96 -2.19
C ASP A 77 8.08 -3.76 -2.85
N TYR A 78 7.20 -3.05 -3.58
CA TYR A 78 5.97 -3.58 -4.18
C TYR A 78 6.18 -4.85 -5.00
N ALA A 79 7.11 -4.85 -5.95
CA ALA A 79 7.30 -5.97 -6.86
C ALA A 79 7.71 -7.25 -6.12
N GLU A 80 8.62 -7.13 -5.16
CA GLU A 80 9.13 -8.29 -4.41
C GLU A 80 8.16 -8.73 -3.30
N SER A 81 7.49 -7.79 -2.63
CA SER A 81 6.61 -8.07 -1.48
C SER A 81 5.20 -8.51 -1.87
N THR A 82 4.69 -8.05 -3.01
CA THR A 82 3.30 -8.31 -3.45
C THR A 82 3.22 -9.13 -4.73
N LYS A 83 4.37 -9.52 -5.30
CA LYS A 83 4.46 -10.14 -6.64
C LYS A 83 3.80 -9.28 -7.73
N SER A 84 3.86 -7.96 -7.56
CA SER A 84 3.19 -6.97 -8.42
C SER A 84 1.66 -7.19 -8.54
N SER A 85 0.99 -7.55 -7.44
CA SER A 85 -0.47 -7.71 -7.43
C SER A 85 -1.18 -6.41 -7.78
N ALA A 86 -2.20 -6.49 -8.64
CA ALA A 86 -3.07 -5.37 -9.00
C ALA A 86 -3.90 -4.81 -7.82
N ARG A 87 -3.86 -5.49 -6.66
CA ARG A 87 -4.53 -5.09 -5.42
C ARG A 87 -3.63 -4.32 -4.46
N ALA A 88 -2.40 -4.04 -4.86
CA ALA A 88 -1.48 -3.17 -4.16
C ALA A 88 -0.95 -2.07 -5.08
N TRP A 89 -0.47 -0.99 -4.48
CA TRP A 89 0.18 0.11 -5.16
C TRP A 89 1.62 0.25 -4.69
N ASP A 90 2.49 0.67 -5.61
CA ASP A 90 3.87 0.98 -5.27
C ASP A 90 3.91 2.22 -4.36
N ALA A 91 4.44 2.06 -3.15
CA ALA A 91 4.58 3.17 -2.21
C ALA A 91 5.46 4.31 -2.75
N ARG A 92 6.27 4.10 -3.79
CA ARG A 92 6.99 5.17 -4.48
C ARG A 92 6.07 6.21 -5.11
N SER A 93 4.81 5.88 -5.38
CA SER A 93 3.84 6.84 -5.88
C SER A 93 3.22 7.70 -4.77
N ILE A 94 3.52 7.44 -3.50
CA ILE A 94 3.09 8.30 -2.39
C ILE A 94 3.98 9.55 -2.39
N ASP A 95 3.36 10.71 -2.60
CA ASP A 95 3.99 11.99 -2.31
C ASP A 95 3.76 12.35 -0.84
N ASN A 96 4.67 11.88 0.04
CA ASN A 96 4.61 12.16 1.47
C ASN A 96 5.74 13.11 1.88
N GLN A 97 5.61 14.39 1.51
CA GLN A 97 6.50 15.45 1.98
C GLN A 97 6.24 15.80 3.45
N LEU A 98 6.66 14.93 4.36
CA LEU A 98 6.69 15.26 5.78
C LEU A 98 7.79 16.31 6.01
N LYS A 99 7.39 17.58 6.20
CA LYS A 99 8.29 18.62 6.71
C LYS A 99 8.68 18.28 8.15
N GLY A 100 9.79 17.55 8.35
CA GLY A 100 10.29 17.29 9.70
C GLY A 100 11.23 16.10 9.84
N GLY A 101 12.35 16.09 9.12
CA GLY A 101 13.42 15.12 9.30
C GLY A 101 14.68 15.57 8.58
N GLY A 102 15.20 16.73 8.96
CA GLY A 102 16.28 17.39 8.22
C GLY A 102 17.54 16.53 8.14
N HIS A 103 18.11 16.46 6.94
CA HIS A 103 19.45 16.99 6.62
C HIS A 103 19.63 17.13 5.09
N GLY A 104 19.60 18.39 4.62
CA GLY A 104 20.56 18.90 3.64
C GLY A 104 20.28 18.76 2.12
N ARG A 105 19.98 19.93 1.53
CA ARG A 105 20.17 20.39 0.13
C ARG A 105 19.09 20.00 -0.88
N GLU A 106 18.22 20.93 -1.26
CA GLU A 106 18.36 22.10 -2.17
C GLU A 106 18.14 21.71 -3.64
N PHE A 107 17.08 22.33 -4.19
CA PHE A 107 16.72 22.63 -5.57
C PHE A 107 17.21 21.71 -6.71
#